data_AF-A0A7S1KV46-F1
#
_entry.id   AF-A0A7S1KV46-F1
#
_cell.length_a   1.000
_cell.length_b   1.000
_cell.length_c   1.000
_cell.angle_alpha   90.00
_cell.angle_beta   90.00
_cell.angle_gamma   90.00
#
_symmetry.space_group_name_H-M   'P 1'
#
loop_
_entity.id
_entity.type
_entity.pdbx_description
1 polymer ?
#
loop_
_entity_poly.entity_id
_entity_poly.type
_entity_poly.pdbx_seq_one_letter_code
_entity_poly.pdbx_strand_id
1 'polypeptide(L)'
;RLPPPLSPPRRAAGPPARARLPAMPGCLPVRPLPAANAVDRQSAAETRDWPTVIFVDVDGVLNVGVHIKGEAPINLTDANLERAYRLEGQKSLHADRILSAARRQLGHGEDSTYAKLVSLTHHDVSEVLVDRLAKLIRAGGDRCMVVLSSSWRKPQHARRVRRLEGLISRQLGEAFQFGSCTELRSEIGAEDRLECIGQYLLDLGRSQDRQQPLDGLRVLVLEDFCISSLNHLVCRKCDAAGKAVAVEGAGGAERYLRDHAAALARDVRVKVIHTYDSWTALEGFPMQVGSGLTMQHFCDALSFLGGRCESCANAGLRQCQEALEEKAVECVIRPGDVQAVAEPRAYGDERRRGPEEPRMCGCEARKTGERSAGDGLRFDEIASKPDLCIPGQA
;
A
#
# COMPACT_ATOMS: atom_id res chain seq x y z
N ARG A 1 -54.11 39.86 -27.86
CA ARG A 1 -54.36 38.53 -27.27
C ARG A 1 -53.02 37.99 -26.82
N LEU A 2 -52.78 37.93 -25.51
CA LEU A 2 -51.52 37.42 -24.96
C LEU A 2 -51.49 35.88 -25.06
N PRO A 3 -50.30 35.27 -25.24
CA PRO A 3 -50.15 33.82 -25.30
C PRO A 3 -50.46 33.18 -23.93
N PRO A 4 -50.91 31.91 -23.91
CA PRO A 4 -51.24 31.23 -22.67
C PRO A 4 -49.98 30.92 -21.84
N PRO A 5 -50.12 30.81 -20.50
CA PRO A 5 -49.00 30.53 -19.62
C PRO A 5 -48.48 29.09 -19.79
N LEU A 6 -47.16 28.96 -19.76
CA LEU A 6 -46.44 27.69 -19.81
C LEU A 6 -46.74 26.83 -18.58
N SER A 7 -46.96 25.53 -18.80
CA SER A 7 -47.20 24.55 -17.75
C SER A 7 -45.99 24.37 -16.82
N PRO A 8 -46.21 24.06 -15.53
CA PRO A 8 -45.12 23.86 -14.58
C PRO A 8 -44.30 22.59 -14.90
N PRO A 9 -43.01 22.57 -14.53
CA PRO A 9 -42.13 21.44 -14.80
C PRO A 9 -42.57 20.19 -14.03
N ARG A 10 -42.64 19.06 -14.76
CA ARG A 10 -42.82 17.73 -14.17
C ARG A 10 -41.66 17.44 -13.21
N ARG A 11 -41.99 17.14 -11.94
CA ARG A 11 -41.03 16.60 -10.96
C ARG A 11 -40.37 15.35 -11.54
N ALA A 12 -39.05 15.37 -11.64
CA ALA A 12 -38.25 14.18 -11.95
C ALA A 12 -38.46 13.15 -10.84
N ALA A 13 -38.78 11.91 -11.22
CA ALA A 13 -38.80 10.78 -10.32
C ALA A 13 -37.40 10.62 -9.69
N GLY A 14 -37.37 10.49 -8.36
CA GLY A 14 -36.14 10.23 -7.62
C GLY A 14 -35.47 8.92 -8.07
N PRO A 15 -34.16 8.78 -7.81
CA PRO A 15 -33.42 7.58 -8.18
C PRO A 15 -34.00 6.35 -7.47
N PRO A 16 -34.05 5.17 -8.12
CA PRO A 16 -34.56 3.96 -7.50
C PRO A 16 -33.68 3.56 -6.30
N ALA A 17 -34.35 2.99 -5.29
CA ALA A 17 -33.75 2.45 -4.09
C ALA A 17 -32.63 1.45 -4.42
N ARG A 18 -31.54 1.53 -3.63
CA ARG A 18 -30.35 0.68 -3.71
C ARG A 18 -30.72 -0.80 -3.79
N ALA A 19 -30.15 -1.48 -4.78
CA ALA A 19 -30.16 -2.93 -4.88
C ALA A 19 -29.59 -3.52 -3.59
N ARG A 20 -30.34 -4.44 -2.97
CA ARG A 20 -29.79 -5.40 -2.01
C ARG A 20 -28.70 -6.18 -2.75
N LEU A 21 -27.51 -6.31 -2.14
CA LEU A 21 -26.53 -7.29 -2.58
C LEU A 21 -27.23 -8.66 -2.66
N PRO A 22 -27.10 -9.41 -3.77
CA PRO A 22 -27.62 -10.76 -3.80
C PRO A 22 -26.89 -11.56 -2.71
N ALA A 23 -27.66 -12.28 -1.90
CA ALA A 23 -27.11 -13.37 -1.11
C ALA A 23 -26.35 -14.27 -2.09
N MET A 24 -25.03 -14.45 -1.89
CA MET A 24 -24.18 -15.30 -2.73
C MET A 24 -24.81 -16.69 -2.84
N PRO A 25 -25.44 -17.06 -3.98
CA PRO A 25 -25.94 -18.41 -4.18
C PRO A 25 -24.77 -19.28 -4.67
N GLY A 26 -24.87 -20.58 -4.42
CA GLY A 26 -23.83 -21.58 -4.60
C GLY A 26 -22.97 -21.44 -5.86
N CYS A 27 -21.68 -21.68 -5.67
CA CYS A 27 -20.69 -21.87 -6.71
C CYS A 27 -21.19 -22.88 -7.76
N LEU A 28 -21.15 -22.48 -9.03
CA LEU A 28 -21.21 -23.37 -10.20
C LEU A 28 -19.78 -23.72 -10.65
N PRO A 29 -19.58 -24.87 -11.34
CA PRO A 29 -18.26 -25.48 -11.49
C PRO A 29 -17.39 -24.72 -12.51
N VAL A 30 -16.16 -24.41 -12.11
CA VAL A 30 -15.12 -23.84 -12.97
C VAL A 30 -14.39 -24.96 -13.70
N ARG A 31 -14.17 -24.79 -15.01
CA ARG A 31 -13.35 -25.67 -15.85
C ARG A 31 -11.88 -25.59 -15.44
N PRO A 32 -11.14 -26.72 -15.44
CA PRO A 32 -9.71 -26.69 -15.13
C PRO A 32 -8.91 -25.95 -16.22
N LEU A 33 -8.12 -24.96 -15.80
CA LEU A 33 -7.04 -24.38 -16.59
C LEU A 33 -5.91 -25.40 -16.76
N PRO A 34 -5.20 -25.42 -17.91
CA PRO A 34 -4.11 -26.36 -18.15
C PRO A 34 -2.92 -26.08 -17.22
N ALA A 35 -2.43 -27.15 -16.60
CA ALA A 35 -1.33 -27.13 -15.64
C ALA A 35 0.00 -26.74 -16.32
N ALA A 36 0.58 -25.63 -15.88
CA ALA A 36 1.97 -25.29 -16.16
C ALA A 36 2.87 -25.77 -15.00
N ASN A 37 3.80 -26.66 -15.33
CA ASN A 37 5.07 -26.97 -14.67
C ASN A 37 5.05 -27.55 -13.24
N ALA A 38 5.23 -28.87 -13.18
CA ALA A 38 5.42 -29.67 -11.97
C ALA A 38 6.91 -29.84 -11.65
N VAL A 39 7.57 -28.83 -11.08
CA VAL A 39 8.92 -29.01 -10.50
C VAL A 39 9.14 -28.10 -9.29
N ASP A 40 8.36 -28.26 -8.21
CA ASP A 40 8.81 -27.97 -6.82
C ASP A 40 7.73 -28.44 -5.80
N ARG A 41 7.84 -29.67 -5.28
CA ARG A 41 6.76 -30.32 -4.48
C ARG A 41 7.01 -30.43 -2.97
N GLN A 42 8.14 -29.95 -2.44
CA GLN A 42 8.54 -30.31 -1.06
C GLN A 42 8.61 -29.20 -0.02
N SER A 43 8.19 -27.98 -0.34
CA SER A 43 7.86 -26.94 0.65
C SER A 43 6.61 -26.13 0.30
N ALA A 44 5.72 -26.71 -0.52
CA ALA A 44 4.35 -26.24 -0.66
C ALA A 44 3.61 -26.57 0.64
N ALA A 45 3.92 -25.85 1.72
CA ALA A 45 3.03 -25.71 2.85
C ALA A 45 1.65 -25.45 2.25
N GLU A 46 0.74 -26.40 2.41
CA GLU A 46 -0.59 -26.40 1.79
C GLU A 46 -1.10 -24.97 1.82
N THR A 47 -1.12 -24.31 0.67
CA THR A 47 -1.76 -23.01 0.55
C THR A 47 -3.22 -23.35 0.67
N ARG A 48 -3.69 -23.40 1.92
CA ARG A 48 -5.09 -23.63 2.24
C ARG A 48 -5.82 -22.61 1.40
N ASP A 49 -6.71 -23.11 0.54
CA ASP A 49 -7.62 -22.25 -0.16
C ASP A 49 -8.44 -21.57 0.94
N TRP A 50 -8.07 -20.35 1.28
CA TRP A 50 -8.75 -19.48 2.22
C TRP A 50 -9.24 -18.25 1.45
N PRO A 51 -10.48 -17.79 1.71
CA PRO A 51 -10.95 -16.53 1.19
C PRO A 51 -9.95 -15.41 1.48
N THR A 52 -9.81 -14.50 0.51
CA THR A 52 -8.89 -13.37 0.60
C THR A 52 -9.68 -12.09 0.46
N VAL A 53 -9.45 -11.12 1.34
CA VAL A 53 -9.95 -9.75 1.21
C VAL A 53 -8.77 -8.83 1.02
N ILE A 54 -8.74 -8.09 -0.09
CA ILE A 54 -7.70 -7.11 -0.39
C ILE A 54 -8.32 -5.71 -0.29
N PHE A 55 -7.87 -4.90 0.66
CA PHE A 55 -8.19 -3.47 0.71
C PHE A 55 -7.17 -2.68 -0.10
N VAL A 56 -7.65 -1.75 -0.92
CA VAL A 56 -6.79 -0.95 -1.80
C VAL A 56 -7.15 0.52 -1.69
N ASP A 57 -6.17 1.32 -1.27
CA ASP A 57 -6.20 2.76 -1.47
C ASP A 57 -5.60 3.14 -2.83
N VAL A 58 -6.34 3.84 -3.68
CA VAL A 58 -5.90 4.12 -5.05
C VAL A 58 -4.83 5.21 -5.07
N ASP A 59 -4.98 6.23 -4.25
CA ASP A 59 -4.15 7.44 -4.31
C ASP A 59 -2.72 7.16 -3.83
N GLY A 60 -2.55 6.32 -2.80
CA GLY A 60 -1.25 5.94 -2.22
C GLY A 60 -0.64 4.62 -2.70
N VAL A 61 -1.42 3.78 -3.41
CA VAL A 61 -0.96 2.44 -3.88
C VAL A 61 -0.83 2.36 -5.39
N LEU A 62 -1.75 2.98 -6.13
CA LEU A 62 -1.78 2.93 -7.60
C LEU A 62 -1.28 4.23 -8.25
N ASN A 63 -0.78 5.14 -7.43
CA ASN A 63 -0.10 6.36 -7.81
C ASN A 63 1.04 6.66 -6.83
N VAL A 64 1.90 7.61 -7.19
CA VAL A 64 2.90 8.17 -6.30
C VAL A 64 2.44 9.57 -5.90
N GLY A 65 2.12 9.78 -4.63
CA GLY A 65 1.69 11.07 -4.09
C GLY A 65 2.80 11.75 -3.30
N VAL A 66 3.17 12.99 -3.65
CA VAL A 66 4.17 13.77 -2.93
C VAL A 66 3.47 14.73 -1.96
N HIS A 67 3.70 14.56 -0.66
CA HIS A 67 3.11 15.45 0.34
C HIS A 67 3.88 16.78 0.43
N ILE A 68 3.12 17.87 0.45
CA ILE A 68 3.62 19.23 0.70
C ILE A 68 2.84 19.78 1.89
N LYS A 69 3.56 20.22 2.92
CA LYS A 69 2.98 20.67 4.18
C LYS A 69 1.97 21.81 3.95
N GLY A 70 0.73 21.60 4.39
CA GLY A 70 -0.35 22.59 4.27
C GLY A 70 -1.09 22.57 2.92
N GLU A 71 -0.69 21.70 2.00
CA GLU A 71 -1.32 21.55 0.69
C GLU A 71 -1.83 20.12 0.47
N ALA A 72 -2.71 19.95 -0.52
CA ALA A 72 -3.09 18.62 -0.97
C ALA A 72 -1.88 17.91 -1.60
N PRO A 73 -1.74 16.58 -1.42
CA PRO A 73 -0.68 15.82 -2.07
C PRO A 73 -0.68 16.00 -3.59
N ILE A 74 0.52 16.09 -4.17
CA ILE A 74 0.70 16.21 -5.61
C ILE A 74 1.03 14.85 -6.18
N ASN A 75 0.16 14.36 -7.04
CA ASN A 75 0.38 13.11 -7.75
C ASN A 75 1.51 13.27 -8.77
N LEU A 76 2.38 12.26 -8.85
CA LEU A 76 3.45 12.17 -9.83
C LEU A 76 2.87 11.72 -11.18
N THR A 77 2.34 12.68 -11.93
CA THR A 77 1.86 12.50 -13.31
C THR A 77 2.90 12.93 -14.32
N ASP A 78 2.77 12.46 -15.56
CA ASP A 78 3.58 12.89 -16.70
C ASP A 78 3.54 14.42 -16.89
N ALA A 79 2.37 15.04 -16.81
CA ALA A 79 2.22 16.50 -16.91
C ALA A 79 2.88 17.26 -15.74
N ASN A 80 2.76 16.75 -14.51
CA ASN A 80 3.40 17.38 -13.35
C ASN A 80 4.93 17.24 -13.43
N LEU A 81 5.42 16.09 -13.88
CA LEU A 81 6.84 15.84 -14.07
C LEU A 81 7.43 16.72 -15.18
N GLU A 82 6.76 16.84 -16.33
CA GLU A 82 7.17 17.75 -17.42
C GLU A 82 7.20 19.21 -16.96
N ARG A 83 6.18 19.64 -16.21
CA ARG A 83 6.15 20.99 -15.62
C ARG A 83 7.30 21.20 -14.64
N ALA A 84 7.62 20.20 -13.81
CA ALA A 84 8.72 20.29 -12.86
C ALA A 84 10.08 20.43 -13.56
N TYR A 85 10.33 19.68 -14.64
CA TYR A 85 11.54 19.85 -15.45
C TYR A 85 11.68 21.25 -16.05
N ARG A 86 10.58 21.85 -16.54
CA ARG A 86 10.62 23.23 -17.06
C ARG A 86 10.94 24.28 -16.00
N LEU A 87 10.65 23.99 -14.74
CA LEU A 87 10.88 24.87 -13.60
C LEU A 87 12.18 24.55 -12.85
N GLU A 88 12.96 23.58 -13.32
CA GLU A 88 14.23 23.22 -12.69
C GLU A 88 15.18 24.43 -12.65
N GLY A 89 15.75 24.70 -11.47
CA GLY A 89 16.61 25.86 -11.22
C GLY A 89 15.87 27.18 -10.96
N GLN A 90 14.53 27.22 -11.06
CA GLN A 90 13.73 28.44 -10.85
C GLN A 90 13.27 28.62 -9.39
N LYS A 91 13.90 27.94 -8.43
CA LYS A 91 13.57 27.99 -6.98
C LYS A 91 12.11 27.64 -6.67
N SER A 92 11.53 26.71 -7.43
CA SER A 92 10.17 26.23 -7.19
C SER A 92 10.19 25.00 -6.29
N LEU A 93 9.74 25.16 -5.04
CA LEU A 93 9.70 24.06 -4.06
C LEU A 93 8.88 22.86 -4.56
N HIS A 94 7.79 23.10 -5.28
CA HIS A 94 6.96 22.07 -5.91
C HIS A 94 7.74 21.28 -6.95
N ALA A 95 8.45 21.97 -7.84
CA ALA A 95 9.28 21.32 -8.85
C ALA A 95 10.41 20.52 -8.20
N ASP A 96 11.09 21.08 -7.20
CA ASP A 96 12.18 20.42 -6.49
C ASP A 96 11.71 19.13 -5.80
N ARG A 97 10.52 19.15 -5.15
CA ARG A 97 9.94 17.96 -4.53
C ARG A 97 9.53 16.90 -5.54
N ILE A 98 8.90 17.28 -6.64
CA ILE A 98 8.51 16.35 -7.72
C ILE A 98 9.76 15.70 -8.33
N LEU A 99 10.79 16.49 -8.66
CA LEU A 99 12.03 15.98 -9.23
C LEU A 99 12.80 15.12 -8.23
N SER A 100 12.84 15.49 -6.95
CA SER A 100 13.44 14.68 -5.88
C SER A 100 12.76 13.31 -5.76
N ALA A 101 11.42 13.28 -5.78
CA ALA A 101 10.67 12.03 -5.82
C ALA A 101 10.98 11.23 -7.09
N ALA A 102 10.87 11.84 -8.27
CA ALA A 102 11.09 11.18 -9.56
C ALA A 102 12.50 10.61 -9.73
N ARG A 103 13.51 11.21 -9.10
CA ARG A 103 14.92 10.78 -9.12
C ARG A 103 15.26 9.76 -8.04
N ARG A 104 14.40 9.56 -7.03
CA ARG A 104 14.63 8.56 -5.98
C ARG A 104 14.72 7.17 -6.63
N GLN A 105 15.81 6.46 -6.34
CA GLN A 105 15.99 5.09 -6.80
C GLN A 105 15.00 4.17 -6.10
N LEU A 106 14.43 3.24 -6.86
CA LEU A 106 13.64 2.15 -6.32
C LEU A 106 14.59 1.08 -5.76
N GLY A 107 14.16 0.44 -4.67
CA GLY A 107 14.91 -0.66 -4.06
C GLY A 107 14.52 -2.02 -4.62
N HIS A 108 15.01 -3.07 -3.96
CA HIS A 108 14.50 -4.44 -4.12
C HIS A 108 14.64 -5.03 -5.54
N GLY A 109 15.81 -4.78 -6.17
CA GLY A 109 16.14 -5.31 -7.49
C GLY A 109 15.45 -4.60 -8.66
N GLU A 110 14.71 -3.52 -8.40
CA GLU A 110 14.15 -2.68 -9.44
C GLU A 110 15.14 -1.57 -9.81
N ASP A 111 15.92 -1.79 -10.88
CA ASP A 111 16.90 -0.83 -11.41
C ASP A 111 16.21 0.31 -12.18
N SER A 112 15.54 1.18 -11.42
CA SER A 112 14.76 2.30 -11.94
C SER A 112 14.50 3.31 -10.82
N THR A 113 14.02 4.50 -11.18
CA THR A 113 13.51 5.48 -10.23
C THR A 113 11.99 5.49 -10.16
N TYR A 114 11.43 6.25 -9.21
CA TYR A 114 9.99 6.50 -9.12
C TYR A 114 9.38 7.11 -10.39
N ALA A 115 10.17 7.70 -11.29
CA ALA A 115 9.69 8.18 -12.59
C ALA A 115 9.04 7.06 -13.44
N LYS A 116 9.44 5.79 -13.25
CA LYS A 116 8.79 4.65 -13.90
C LYS A 116 7.36 4.39 -13.40
N LEU A 117 7.06 4.85 -12.19
CA LEU A 117 5.75 4.70 -11.55
C LEU A 117 4.84 5.91 -11.80
N VAL A 118 5.25 6.81 -12.70
CA VAL A 118 4.44 7.96 -13.11
C VAL A 118 3.08 7.50 -13.63
N SER A 119 2.03 8.21 -13.21
CA SER A 119 0.69 8.03 -13.73
C SER A 119 0.49 8.81 -15.03
N LEU A 120 -0.19 8.21 -15.99
CA LEU A 120 -0.60 8.92 -17.20
C LEU A 120 -1.70 9.93 -16.85
N THR A 121 -1.60 11.18 -17.32
CA THR A 121 -2.55 12.26 -16.98
C THR A 121 -4.02 11.89 -17.22
N HIS A 122 -4.30 11.02 -18.19
CA HIS A 122 -5.67 10.61 -18.50
C HIS A 122 -6.17 9.44 -17.64
N HIS A 123 -5.30 8.73 -16.93
CA HIS A 123 -5.69 7.57 -16.12
C HIS A 123 -5.71 7.84 -14.62
N ASP A 124 -5.01 8.87 -14.13
CA ASP A 124 -4.82 9.17 -12.71
C ASP A 124 -4.17 8.02 -11.90
N VAL A 125 -3.70 6.96 -12.58
CA VAL A 125 -3.02 5.77 -12.02
C VAL A 125 -1.88 5.32 -12.92
N SER A 126 -0.90 4.61 -12.35
CA SER A 126 0.23 4.01 -13.06
C SER A 126 -0.08 2.60 -13.54
N GLU A 127 0.15 2.31 -14.82
CA GLU A 127 -0.09 0.98 -15.39
C GLU A 127 0.80 -0.10 -14.75
N VAL A 128 2.04 0.25 -14.37
CA VAL A 128 2.96 -0.65 -13.68
C VAL A 128 2.38 -1.08 -12.32
N LEU A 129 1.78 -0.14 -11.59
CA LEU A 129 1.18 -0.40 -10.29
C LEU A 129 -0.14 -1.20 -10.43
N VAL A 130 -0.90 -0.95 -11.49
CA VAL A 130 -2.12 -1.73 -11.81
C VAL A 130 -1.78 -3.18 -12.18
N ASP A 131 -0.73 -3.43 -12.97
CA ASP A 131 -0.26 -4.79 -13.28
C ASP A 131 0.13 -5.55 -12.01
N ARG A 132 0.86 -4.90 -11.09
CA ARG A 132 1.22 -5.49 -9.80
C ARG A 132 -0.01 -5.83 -8.97
N LEU A 133 -1.00 -4.93 -8.90
CA LEU A 133 -2.26 -5.23 -8.20
C LEU A 133 -2.98 -6.42 -8.85
N ALA A 134 -3.06 -6.49 -10.18
CA ALA A 134 -3.69 -7.61 -10.88
C ALA A 134 -2.99 -8.95 -10.55
N LYS A 135 -1.67 -8.97 -10.45
CA LYS A 135 -0.90 -10.14 -10.00
C LYS A 135 -1.23 -10.53 -8.56
N LEU A 136 -1.39 -9.57 -7.64
CA LEU A 136 -1.83 -9.85 -6.27
C LEU A 136 -3.26 -10.40 -6.21
N ILE A 137 -4.17 -9.88 -7.04
CA ILE A 137 -5.54 -10.40 -7.14
C ILE A 137 -5.53 -11.87 -7.56
N ARG A 138 -4.75 -12.23 -8.60
CA ARG A 138 -4.58 -13.64 -9.01
C ARG A 138 -4.01 -14.50 -7.89
N ALA A 139 -2.98 -14.01 -7.18
CA ALA A 139 -2.39 -14.72 -6.05
C ALA A 139 -3.36 -14.89 -4.86
N GLY A 140 -4.37 -14.02 -4.76
CA GLY A 140 -5.46 -14.14 -3.79
C GLY A 140 -6.36 -15.36 -4.02
N GLY A 141 -6.34 -15.95 -5.23
CA GLY A 141 -7.12 -17.11 -5.65
C GLY A 141 -8.56 -16.78 -6.04
N ASP A 142 -9.34 -17.80 -6.40
CA ASP A 142 -10.71 -17.66 -6.93
C ASP A 142 -11.70 -17.03 -5.93
N ARG A 143 -11.37 -17.07 -4.64
CA ARG A 143 -12.18 -16.49 -3.54
C ARG A 143 -11.56 -15.19 -3.03
N CYS A 144 -11.02 -14.39 -3.94
CA CYS A 144 -10.48 -13.06 -3.68
C CYS A 144 -11.55 -11.98 -3.88
N MET A 145 -11.78 -11.17 -2.85
CA MET A 145 -12.60 -9.96 -2.91
C MET A 145 -11.71 -8.73 -2.77
N VAL A 146 -11.82 -7.79 -3.70
CA VAL A 146 -11.12 -6.50 -3.61
C VAL A 146 -12.09 -5.42 -3.14
N VAL A 147 -11.71 -4.72 -2.06
CA VAL A 147 -12.49 -3.67 -1.41
C VAL A 147 -11.80 -2.33 -1.61
N LEU A 148 -12.54 -1.36 -2.15
CA LEU A 148 -12.05 -0.01 -2.31
C LEU A 148 -12.03 0.73 -0.96
N SER A 149 -10.84 1.07 -0.47
CA SER A 149 -10.65 1.84 0.77
C SER A 149 -10.32 3.33 0.54
N SER A 150 -10.23 3.78 -0.71
CA SER A 150 -9.78 5.14 -1.04
C SER A 150 -10.85 6.22 -1.09
N SER A 151 -10.40 7.47 -1.25
CA SER A 151 -11.25 8.62 -1.53
C SER A 151 -12.14 8.43 -2.79
N TRP A 152 -11.75 7.55 -3.72
CA TRP A 152 -12.46 7.27 -4.96
C TRP A 152 -13.79 6.56 -4.77
N ARG A 153 -14.08 6.08 -3.56
CA ARG A 153 -15.41 5.56 -3.20
C ARG A 153 -16.50 6.65 -3.21
N LYS A 154 -16.13 7.94 -3.27
CA LYS A 154 -17.09 9.07 -3.41
C LYS A 154 -17.80 9.03 -4.77
N PRO A 155 -19.11 9.34 -4.85
CA PRO A 155 -19.88 9.26 -6.10
C PRO A 155 -19.28 10.04 -7.28
N GLN A 156 -18.66 11.19 -7.02
CA GLN A 156 -18.00 12.02 -8.03
C GLN A 156 -16.83 11.32 -8.75
N HIS A 157 -16.25 10.28 -8.16
CA HIS A 157 -15.14 9.51 -8.75
C HIS A 157 -15.60 8.22 -9.44
N ALA A 158 -16.92 7.96 -9.56
CA ALA A 158 -17.44 6.74 -10.19
C ALA A 158 -16.92 6.50 -11.62
N ARG A 159 -16.68 7.57 -12.40
CA ARG A 159 -16.07 7.45 -13.74
C ARG A 159 -14.62 6.97 -13.68
N ARG A 160 -13.86 7.40 -12.68
CA ARG A 160 -12.47 6.98 -12.47
C ARG A 160 -12.42 5.51 -12.02
N VAL A 161 -13.28 5.12 -11.08
CA VAL A 161 -13.40 3.72 -10.64
C VAL A 161 -13.69 2.79 -11.81
N ARG A 162 -14.69 3.08 -12.65
CA ARG A 162 -14.97 2.27 -13.85
C ARG A 162 -13.80 2.16 -14.82
N ARG A 163 -13.01 3.22 -14.96
CA ARG A 163 -11.81 3.23 -15.81
C ARG A 163 -10.72 2.34 -15.20
N LEU A 164 -10.53 2.40 -13.89
CA LEU A 164 -9.60 1.54 -13.15
C LEU A 164 -10.03 0.07 -13.23
N GLU A 165 -11.31 -0.24 -13.05
CA GLU A 165 -11.85 -1.60 -13.23
C GLU A 165 -11.57 -2.13 -14.65
N GLY A 166 -11.72 -1.29 -15.67
CA GLY A 166 -11.37 -1.63 -17.05
C GLY A 166 -9.86 -1.84 -17.27
N LEU A 167 -8.99 -1.09 -16.58
CA LEU A 167 -7.53 -1.30 -16.60
C LEU A 167 -7.16 -2.62 -15.94
N ILE A 168 -7.69 -2.90 -14.75
CA ILE A 168 -7.47 -4.16 -14.02
C ILE A 168 -8.00 -5.35 -14.84
N SER A 169 -9.19 -5.23 -15.43
CA SER A 169 -9.78 -6.27 -16.29
C SER A 169 -8.85 -6.66 -17.43
N ARG A 170 -8.24 -5.66 -18.10
CA ARG A 170 -7.26 -5.93 -19.18
C ARG A 170 -6.04 -6.67 -18.67
N GLN A 171 -5.52 -6.29 -17.50
CA GLN A 171 -4.37 -6.98 -16.90
C GLN A 171 -4.71 -8.40 -16.43
N LEU A 172 -5.95 -8.64 -15.97
CA LEU A 172 -6.44 -9.95 -15.54
C LEU A 172 -6.79 -10.87 -16.72
N GLY A 173 -7.21 -10.30 -17.86
CA GLY A 173 -7.72 -11.05 -19.02
C GLY A 173 -9.20 -11.43 -18.89
N GLU A 174 -9.89 -10.90 -17.89
CA GLU A 174 -11.30 -11.17 -17.60
C GLU A 174 -11.96 -9.93 -16.99
N ALA A 175 -13.29 -9.93 -16.89
CA ALA A 175 -14.02 -8.81 -16.32
C ALA A 175 -13.77 -8.69 -14.81
N PHE A 176 -13.38 -7.50 -14.36
CA PHE A 176 -13.15 -7.19 -12.95
C PHE A 176 -14.04 -6.05 -12.48
N GLN A 177 -14.55 -6.17 -11.26
CA GLN A 177 -15.22 -5.11 -10.52
C GLN A 177 -14.81 -5.17 -9.05
N PHE A 178 -14.79 -4.02 -8.39
CA PHE A 178 -14.61 -4.02 -6.94
C PHE A 178 -15.81 -4.73 -6.28
N GLY A 179 -15.53 -5.66 -5.38
CA GLY A 179 -16.58 -6.41 -4.68
C GLY A 179 -17.32 -5.53 -3.66
N SER A 180 -16.67 -4.48 -3.16
CA SER A 180 -17.24 -3.57 -2.17
C SER A 180 -16.42 -2.29 -2.01
N CYS A 181 -16.90 -1.40 -1.15
CA CYS A 181 -16.14 -0.25 -0.66
C CYS A 181 -16.36 -0.06 0.85
N THR A 182 -15.36 0.51 1.51
CA THR A 182 -15.49 0.97 2.91
C THR A 182 -16.50 2.12 3.01
N GLU A 183 -17.04 2.35 4.21
CA GLU A 183 -18.05 3.40 4.42
C GLU A 183 -17.50 4.80 4.14
N LEU A 184 -18.29 5.64 3.47
CA LEU A 184 -17.96 7.05 3.25
C LEU A 184 -18.07 7.83 4.57
N ARG A 185 -16.92 8.10 5.19
CA ARG A 185 -16.80 8.95 6.37
C ARG A 185 -15.82 10.10 6.13
N SER A 186 -15.91 11.14 6.96
CA SER A 186 -14.87 12.15 7.04
C SER A 186 -13.65 11.51 7.69
N GLU A 187 -12.53 11.55 7.00
CA GLU A 187 -11.25 11.01 7.45
C GLU A 187 -10.28 12.18 7.50
N ILE A 188 -9.74 12.45 8.68
CA ILE A 188 -8.77 13.52 8.93
C ILE A 188 -7.36 12.95 8.83
N GLY A 189 -7.18 11.69 9.24
CA GLY A 189 -5.87 11.06 9.32
C GLY A 189 -5.89 9.53 9.15
N ALA A 190 -4.72 8.95 9.39
CA ALA A 190 -4.46 7.51 9.28
C ALA A 190 -5.37 6.69 10.21
N GLU A 191 -5.65 7.19 11.42
CA GLU A 191 -6.48 6.52 12.42
C GLU A 191 -7.93 6.35 11.94
N ASP A 192 -8.52 7.39 11.32
CA ASP A 192 -9.90 7.32 10.81
C ASP A 192 -10.01 6.32 9.67
N ARG A 193 -8.98 6.27 8.80
CA ARG A 193 -8.90 5.31 7.70
C ARG A 193 -8.78 3.87 8.21
N LEU A 194 -7.91 3.64 9.20
CA LEU A 194 -7.75 2.33 9.84
C LEU A 194 -9.05 1.88 10.54
N GLU A 195 -9.72 2.81 11.23
CA GLU A 195 -11.04 2.57 11.82
C GLU A 195 -12.11 2.20 10.77
N CYS A 196 -12.12 2.87 9.62
CA CYS A 196 -13.06 2.56 8.54
C CYS A 196 -12.85 1.14 8.00
N ILE A 197 -11.60 0.69 7.87
CA ILE A 197 -11.27 -0.68 7.45
C ILE A 197 -11.68 -1.68 8.53
N GLY A 198 -11.36 -1.42 9.80
CA GLY A 198 -11.78 -2.27 10.92
C GLY A 198 -13.30 -2.40 11.04
N GLN A 199 -14.03 -1.29 10.89
CA GLN A 199 -15.49 -1.27 10.89
C GLN A 199 -16.07 -2.11 9.74
N TYR A 200 -15.49 -2.00 8.55
CA TYR A 200 -15.90 -2.82 7.41
C TYR A 200 -15.76 -4.32 7.72
N LEU A 201 -14.67 -4.75 8.36
CA LEU A 201 -14.46 -6.16 8.73
C LEU A 201 -15.51 -6.63 9.76
N LEU A 202 -15.86 -5.79 10.73
CA LEU A 202 -16.94 -6.09 11.69
C LEU A 202 -18.29 -6.27 10.99
N ASP A 203 -18.63 -5.36 10.07
CA ASP A 203 -19.90 -5.41 9.34
C ASP A 203 -19.95 -6.57 8.35
N LEU A 204 -18.81 -6.93 7.75
CA LEU A 204 -18.68 -8.16 6.98
C LEU A 204 -18.98 -9.40 7.85
N GLY A 205 -18.53 -9.42 9.11
CA GLY A 205 -18.82 -10.50 10.05
C GLY A 205 -20.30 -10.61 10.39
N ARG A 206 -20.97 -9.47 10.61
CA ARG A 206 -22.41 -9.40 10.93
C ARG A 206 -23.32 -9.76 9.76
N SER A 207 -22.88 -9.48 8.53
CA SER A 207 -23.68 -9.72 7.32
C SER A 207 -23.61 -11.16 6.82
N GLN A 208 -22.60 -11.93 7.24
CA GLN A 208 -22.60 -13.37 7.00
C GLN A 208 -23.63 -14.03 7.91
N ASP A 209 -24.80 -14.34 7.36
CA ASP A 209 -25.84 -15.20 7.96
C ASP A 209 -25.37 -16.67 7.99
N ARG A 210 -24.14 -16.88 8.47
CA ARG A 210 -23.53 -18.19 8.61
C ARG A 210 -23.66 -18.61 10.06
N GLN A 211 -24.24 -19.79 10.24
CA GLN A 211 -24.22 -20.45 11.54
C GLN A 211 -22.81 -20.81 12.01
N GLN A 212 -21.80 -20.77 11.12
CA GLN A 212 -20.43 -21.14 11.45
C GLN A 212 -19.39 -20.16 10.85
N PRO A 213 -18.35 -19.79 11.63
CA PRO A 213 -17.23 -18.99 11.12
C PRO A 213 -16.44 -19.78 10.07
N LEU A 214 -15.75 -19.04 9.18
CA LEU A 214 -14.82 -19.62 8.22
C LEU A 214 -13.68 -20.38 8.93
N ASP A 215 -13.11 -21.39 8.29
CA ASP A 215 -11.92 -22.06 8.83
C ASP A 215 -10.71 -21.13 8.84
N GLY A 216 -10.56 -20.29 7.81
CA GLY A 216 -9.57 -19.24 7.80
C GLY A 216 -9.87 -18.10 6.82
N LEU A 217 -9.21 -16.97 7.03
CA LEU A 217 -9.36 -15.73 6.26
C LEU A 217 -8.00 -15.04 6.12
N ARG A 218 -7.66 -14.61 4.91
CA ARG A 218 -6.54 -13.70 4.64
C ARG A 218 -7.06 -12.30 4.40
N VAL A 219 -6.50 -11.32 5.09
CA VAL A 219 -6.77 -9.89 4.89
C VAL A 219 -5.47 -9.20 4.51
N LEU A 220 -5.41 -8.66 3.30
CA LEU A 220 -4.30 -7.86 2.82
C LEU A 220 -4.76 -6.41 2.72
N VAL A 221 -4.04 -5.49 3.35
CA VAL A 221 -4.31 -4.05 3.27
C VAL A 221 -3.15 -3.38 2.55
N LEU A 222 -3.43 -2.80 1.39
CA LEU A 222 -2.50 -1.98 0.63
C LEU A 222 -2.91 -0.51 0.84
N GLU A 223 -2.09 0.24 1.57
CA GLU A 223 -2.47 1.60 1.98
C GLU A 223 -1.24 2.45 2.40
N ASP A 224 -1.24 3.75 2.11
CA ASP A 224 -0.27 4.76 2.57
C ASP A 224 -0.74 5.54 3.81
N PHE A 225 -2.03 5.41 4.16
CA PHE A 225 -2.72 6.07 5.26
C PHE A 225 -2.61 7.60 5.20
N CYS A 226 -2.97 8.19 4.07
CA CYS A 226 -2.91 9.64 3.84
C CYS A 226 -1.47 10.16 3.90
N ILE A 227 -0.52 9.43 3.31
CA ILE A 227 0.91 9.75 3.29
C ILE A 227 1.44 10.04 4.72
N SER A 228 1.00 9.23 5.69
CA SER A 228 1.35 9.43 7.10
C SER A 228 2.02 8.20 7.68
N SER A 229 2.91 8.42 8.66
CA SER A 229 3.50 7.34 9.44
C SER A 229 2.42 6.63 10.29
N LEU A 230 2.57 5.33 10.48
CA LEU A 230 1.73 4.54 11.40
C LEU A 230 2.21 4.57 12.86
N ASN A 231 3.15 5.45 13.20
CA ASN A 231 3.65 5.59 14.57
C ASN A 231 2.74 6.51 15.39
N HIS A 232 2.54 6.15 16.66
CA HIS A 232 1.77 6.94 17.63
C HIS A 232 0.31 7.20 17.25
N LEU A 233 -0.30 6.28 16.48
CA LEU A 233 -1.71 6.39 16.16
C LEU A 233 -2.55 5.95 17.35
N VAL A 234 -3.67 6.64 17.56
CA VAL A 234 -4.65 6.29 18.60
C VAL A 234 -6.01 6.14 17.94
N CYS A 235 -6.45 4.90 17.78
CA CYS A 235 -7.79 4.60 17.27
C CYS A 235 -8.78 4.76 18.43
N ARG A 236 -9.78 5.62 18.23
CA ARG A 236 -10.80 6.02 19.21
C ARG A 236 -11.83 4.93 19.47
N LYS A 237 -12.14 4.13 18.46
CA LYS A 237 -13.22 3.14 18.52
C LYS A 237 -12.70 1.72 18.66
N CYS A 238 -12.18 1.26 19.81
CA CYS A 238 -11.53 -0.05 19.77
C CYS A 238 -11.23 -0.91 21.01
N ASP A 239 -12.25 -1.42 21.68
CA ASP A 239 -12.29 -2.84 22.09
C ASP A 239 -13.74 -3.15 22.46
N ALA A 240 -14.05 -4.38 22.88
CA ALA A 240 -15.37 -4.70 23.42
C ALA A 240 -15.77 -3.81 24.63
N ALA A 241 -14.80 -3.13 25.25
CA ALA A 241 -14.97 -2.22 26.38
C ALA A 241 -14.96 -0.72 26.00
N GLY A 242 -14.84 -0.37 24.71
CA GLY A 242 -14.83 1.01 24.23
C GLY A 242 -13.56 1.80 24.52
N LYS A 243 -12.42 1.15 24.79
CA LYS A 243 -11.14 1.82 25.05
C LYS A 243 -10.44 2.21 23.73
N ALA A 244 -9.67 3.30 23.78
CA ALA A 244 -8.76 3.67 22.70
C ALA A 244 -7.57 2.69 22.62
N VAL A 245 -7.18 2.33 21.39
CA VAL A 245 -6.04 1.44 21.12
C VAL A 245 -4.92 2.23 20.48
N ALA A 246 -3.74 2.14 21.10
CA ALA A 246 -2.51 2.64 20.51
C ALA A 246 -2.05 1.67 19.41
N VAL A 247 -1.80 2.21 18.23
CA VAL A 247 -1.29 1.49 17.07
C VAL A 247 0.11 2.02 16.77
N GLU A 248 1.09 1.12 16.85
CA GLU A 248 2.50 1.43 16.61
C GLU A 248 2.99 0.60 15.42
N GLY A 249 3.17 1.29 14.28
CA GLY A 249 3.63 0.71 13.04
C GLY A 249 2.66 -0.28 12.39
N ALA A 250 3.12 -0.92 11.31
CA ALA A 250 2.31 -1.88 10.55
C ALA A 250 1.86 -3.09 11.38
N GLY A 251 2.73 -3.63 12.26
CA GLY A 251 2.38 -4.77 13.11
C GLY A 251 1.29 -4.45 14.15
N GLY A 252 1.26 -3.20 14.65
CA GLY A 252 0.15 -2.72 15.49
C GLY A 252 -1.16 -2.67 14.71
N ALA A 253 -1.13 -2.13 13.48
CA ALA A 253 -2.30 -2.06 12.61
C ALA A 253 -2.81 -3.45 12.19
N GLU A 254 -1.90 -4.40 11.92
CA GLU A 254 -2.24 -5.80 11.64
C GLU A 254 -2.97 -6.47 12.82
N ARG A 255 -2.51 -6.24 14.05
CA ARG A 255 -3.16 -6.75 15.26
C ARG A 255 -4.54 -6.13 15.43
N TYR A 256 -4.62 -4.82 15.35
CA TYR A 256 -5.87 -4.06 15.41
C TYR A 256 -6.92 -4.64 14.45
N LEU A 257 -6.56 -4.81 13.17
CA LEU A 257 -7.50 -5.33 12.16
C LEU A 257 -7.83 -6.81 12.36
N ARG A 258 -6.89 -7.62 12.86
CA ARG A 258 -7.14 -9.03 13.19
C ARG A 258 -8.23 -9.15 14.24
N ASP A 259 -8.21 -8.30 15.26
CA ASP A 259 -9.19 -8.31 16.35
C ASP A 259 -10.61 -7.98 15.83
N HIS A 260 -10.74 -7.11 14.82
CA HIS A 260 -12.03 -6.81 14.17
C HIS A 260 -12.52 -7.95 13.28
N ALA A 261 -11.60 -8.71 12.71
CA ALA A 261 -11.91 -9.83 11.83
C ALA A 261 -12.10 -11.15 12.61
N ALA A 262 -11.87 -11.19 13.93
CA ALA A 262 -11.92 -12.41 14.72
C ALA A 262 -13.28 -13.14 14.66
N ALA A 263 -14.38 -12.42 14.44
CA ALA A 263 -15.71 -13.03 14.27
C ALA A 263 -15.93 -13.69 12.89
N LEU A 264 -15.09 -13.40 11.89
CA LEU A 264 -15.24 -13.90 10.53
C LEU A 264 -14.72 -15.33 10.35
N ALA A 265 -13.65 -15.68 11.04
CA ALA A 265 -12.95 -16.95 10.84
C ALA A 265 -12.24 -17.43 12.11
N ARG A 266 -12.03 -18.75 12.21
CA ARG A 266 -11.25 -19.39 13.28
C ARG A 266 -9.78 -19.00 13.21
N ASP A 267 -9.23 -18.87 12.01
CA ASP A 267 -7.86 -18.40 11.77
C ASP A 267 -7.86 -17.16 10.86
N VAL A 268 -7.44 -16.02 11.39
CA VAL A 268 -7.36 -14.76 10.64
C VAL A 268 -5.92 -14.33 10.52
N ARG A 269 -5.45 -14.24 9.27
CA ARG A 269 -4.16 -13.66 8.93
C ARG A 269 -4.36 -12.28 8.32
N VAL A 270 -3.68 -11.30 8.88
CA VAL A 270 -3.72 -9.92 8.39
C VAL A 270 -2.31 -9.49 8.03
N LYS A 271 -2.16 -8.82 6.88
CA LYS A 271 -0.94 -8.14 6.46
C LYS A 271 -1.26 -6.72 6.06
N VAL A 272 -0.52 -5.76 6.61
CA VAL A 272 -0.57 -4.36 6.20
C VAL A 272 0.69 -4.04 5.43
N ILE A 273 0.53 -3.63 4.18
CA ILE A 273 1.60 -3.14 3.32
C ILE A 273 1.45 -1.62 3.30
N HIS A 274 2.23 -0.98 4.17
CA HIS A 274 2.21 0.46 4.34
C HIS A 274 3.05 1.12 3.24
N THR A 275 2.41 1.68 2.21
CA THR A 275 3.11 2.26 1.05
C THR A 275 3.62 3.69 1.30
N TYR A 276 3.83 4.08 2.55
CA TYR A 276 4.45 5.35 2.92
C TYR A 276 5.97 5.26 2.89
N ASP A 277 6.63 6.24 2.28
CA ASP A 277 8.08 6.42 2.32
C ASP A 277 8.41 7.85 2.76
N SER A 278 9.56 8.01 3.41
CA SER A 278 10.08 9.32 3.80
C SER A 278 11.60 9.35 3.84
N TRP A 279 12.16 10.49 3.44
CA TRP A 279 13.60 10.71 3.42
C TRP A 279 13.91 12.20 3.48
N THR A 280 15.18 12.55 3.59
CA THR A 280 15.63 13.95 3.41
C THR A 280 16.23 14.08 2.01
N ALA A 281 15.72 15.02 1.22
CA ALA A 281 16.27 15.31 -0.10
C ALA A 281 17.70 15.86 -0.01
N LEU A 282 18.46 15.87 -1.11
CA LEU A 282 19.84 16.36 -1.13
C LEU A 282 19.94 17.84 -0.73
N GLU A 283 18.89 18.59 -1.00
CA GLU A 283 18.72 20.00 -0.66
C GLU A 283 18.32 20.21 0.81
N GLY A 284 18.18 19.14 1.59
CA GLY A 284 17.97 19.17 3.04
C GLY A 284 16.52 19.25 3.51
N PHE A 285 15.53 19.25 2.61
CA PHE A 285 14.11 19.26 3.00
C PHE A 285 13.56 17.85 3.21
N PRO A 286 12.63 17.64 4.17
CA PRO A 286 11.99 16.35 4.39
C PRO A 286 10.98 16.05 3.27
N MET A 287 10.99 14.80 2.82
CA MET A 287 10.10 14.20 1.84
C MET A 287 9.21 13.17 2.52
N GLN A 288 7.93 13.19 2.15
CA GLN A 288 6.92 12.23 2.57
C GLN A 288 6.10 11.88 1.34
N VAL A 289 6.03 10.59 1.01
CA VAL A 289 5.48 10.15 -0.26
C VAL A 289 4.63 8.90 -0.06
N GLY A 290 3.42 8.90 -0.61
CA GLY A 290 2.67 7.68 -0.89
C GLY A 290 3.36 7.03 -2.08
N SER A 291 4.19 6.04 -1.83
CA SER A 291 5.19 5.54 -2.77
C SER A 291 4.64 4.62 -3.87
N GLY A 292 3.37 4.27 -3.78
CA GLY A 292 2.77 3.24 -4.62
C GLY A 292 3.22 1.83 -4.23
N LEU A 293 2.66 0.85 -4.96
CA LEU A 293 3.01 -0.56 -4.83
C LEU A 293 4.37 -0.86 -5.48
N THR A 294 5.47 -0.38 -4.89
CA THR A 294 6.86 -0.65 -5.31
C THR A 294 7.15 -2.16 -5.38
N MET A 295 8.26 -2.58 -6.00
CA MET A 295 8.61 -4.00 -6.07
C MET A 295 8.75 -4.64 -4.69
N GLN A 296 9.28 -3.91 -3.70
CA GLN A 296 9.37 -4.38 -2.32
C GLN A 296 7.97 -4.66 -1.74
N HIS A 297 7.07 -3.67 -1.83
CA HIS A 297 5.68 -3.81 -1.37
C HIS A 297 4.96 -4.97 -2.06
N PHE A 298 5.16 -5.10 -3.37
CA PHE A 298 4.59 -6.18 -4.17
C PHE A 298 5.09 -7.56 -3.73
N CYS A 299 6.40 -7.76 -3.60
CA CYS A 299 6.95 -9.06 -3.22
C CYS A 299 6.54 -9.45 -1.78
N ASP A 300 6.48 -8.50 -0.84
CA ASP A 300 5.99 -8.73 0.52
C ASP A 300 4.51 -9.15 0.52
N ALA A 301 3.67 -8.45 -0.24
CA ALA A 301 2.26 -8.78 -0.41
C ALA A 301 2.07 -10.15 -1.07
N LEU A 302 2.85 -10.44 -2.11
CA LEU A 302 2.79 -11.69 -2.86
C LEU A 302 3.21 -12.88 -1.99
N SER A 303 4.27 -12.72 -1.20
CA SER A 303 4.73 -13.71 -0.23
C SER A 303 3.66 -14.03 0.82
N PHE A 304 2.99 -13.00 1.35
CA PHE A 304 1.86 -13.19 2.27
C PHE A 304 0.71 -14.00 1.64
N LEU A 305 0.46 -13.83 0.35
CA LEU A 305 -0.55 -14.59 -0.39
C LEU A 305 -0.09 -16.01 -0.76
N GLY A 306 1.14 -16.41 -0.41
CA GLY A 306 1.72 -17.71 -0.74
C GLY A 306 2.34 -17.78 -2.13
N GLY A 307 2.43 -16.64 -2.83
CA GLY A 307 3.13 -16.53 -4.10
C GLY A 307 4.64 -16.38 -3.92
N ARG A 308 5.38 -16.52 -5.03
CA ARG A 308 6.83 -16.29 -5.08
C ARG A 308 7.13 -15.18 -6.07
N CYS A 309 7.98 -14.24 -5.66
CA CYS A 309 8.42 -13.15 -6.51
C CYS A 309 9.61 -13.62 -7.36
N GLU A 310 9.49 -13.61 -8.69
CA GLU A 310 10.59 -14.01 -9.60
C GLU A 310 11.82 -13.13 -9.39
N SER A 311 11.62 -11.83 -9.16
CA SER A 311 12.71 -10.88 -8.84
C SER A 311 13.48 -11.29 -7.59
N CYS A 312 12.80 -11.71 -6.51
CA CYS A 312 13.46 -12.17 -5.29
C CYS A 312 14.17 -13.52 -5.49
N ALA A 313 13.54 -14.44 -6.23
CA ALA A 313 14.14 -15.74 -6.53
C ALA A 313 15.47 -15.56 -7.28
N ASN A 314 15.49 -14.66 -8.27
CA ASN A 314 16.68 -14.33 -9.04
C ASN A 314 17.73 -13.54 -8.22
N ALA A 315 17.30 -12.61 -7.36
CA ALA A 315 18.21 -11.86 -6.50
C ALA A 315 18.91 -12.75 -5.48
N GLY A 316 18.21 -13.72 -4.89
CA GLY A 316 18.81 -14.72 -4.00
C GLY A 316 19.87 -15.55 -4.71
N LEU A 317 19.62 -15.95 -5.96
CA LEU A 317 20.60 -16.66 -6.78
C LEU A 317 21.85 -15.82 -7.06
N ARG A 318 21.69 -14.51 -7.35
CA ARG A 318 22.83 -13.60 -7.56
C ARG A 318 23.65 -13.41 -6.29
N GLN A 319 23.02 -13.20 -5.14
CA GLN A 319 23.72 -13.10 -3.86
C GLN A 319 24.49 -14.39 -3.54
N CYS A 320 23.92 -15.56 -3.84
CA CYS A 320 24.63 -16.83 -3.71
C CYS A 320 25.79 -16.96 -4.72
N GLN A 321 25.65 -16.48 -5.95
CA GLN A 321 26.72 -16.49 -6.95
C GLN A 321 27.87 -15.56 -6.56
N GLU A 322 27.58 -14.32 -6.17
CA GLU A 322 28.59 -13.35 -5.70
C GLU A 322 29.34 -13.89 -4.48
N ALA A 323 28.63 -14.50 -3.51
CA ALA A 323 29.27 -15.12 -2.35
C ALA A 323 30.10 -16.38 -2.70
N LEU A 324 29.76 -17.09 -3.77
CA LEU A 324 30.56 -18.22 -4.27
C LEU A 324 31.80 -17.75 -5.04
N GLU A 325 31.68 -16.68 -5.82
CA GLU A 325 32.81 -16.06 -6.53
C GLU A 325 33.81 -15.43 -5.55
N GLU A 326 33.33 -14.75 -4.50
CA GLU A 326 34.20 -14.20 -3.44
C GLU A 326 34.99 -15.31 -2.72
N LYS A 327 34.33 -16.44 -2.40
CA LYS A 327 35.00 -17.61 -1.82
C LYS A 327 35.93 -18.35 -2.79
N ALA A 328 35.60 -18.39 -4.08
CA ALA A 328 36.45 -19.01 -5.08
C ALA A 328 37.74 -18.21 -5.28
N VAL A 329 37.69 -16.87 -5.17
CA VAL A 329 38.88 -16.00 -5.19
C VAL A 329 39.74 -16.21 -3.94
N GLU A 330 39.14 -16.46 -2.78
CA GLU A 330 39.88 -16.79 -1.55
C GLU A 330 40.58 -18.17 -1.63
N CYS A 331 40.07 -19.12 -2.43
CA CYS A 331 40.70 -20.44 -2.61
C CYS A 331 41.83 -20.51 -3.65
N VAL A 332 42.11 -19.44 -4.43
CA VAL A 332 43.04 -19.51 -5.58
C VAL A 332 44.44 -18.94 -5.32
N ILE A 333 44.77 -18.46 -4.10
CA ILE A 333 46.13 -18.01 -3.74
C ILE A 333 46.46 -18.59 -2.35
N ARG A 334 47.37 -19.56 -2.19
CA ARG A 334 48.82 -19.46 -2.43
C ARG A 334 49.44 -20.76 -3.00
N PRO A 335 50.03 -20.71 -4.20
CA PRO A 335 51.09 -21.64 -4.59
C PRO A 335 52.36 -21.27 -3.80
N GLY A 336 52.59 -21.90 -2.65
CA GLY A 336 53.81 -21.65 -1.87
C GLY A 336 53.79 -22.16 -0.42
N ASP A 337 52.63 -22.32 0.20
CA ASP A 337 52.54 -22.75 1.61
C ASP A 337 52.39 -24.27 1.72
N VAL A 338 53.41 -25.01 1.27
CA VAL A 338 53.68 -26.38 1.75
C VAL A 338 54.75 -26.26 2.84
N GLN A 339 54.35 -25.78 4.02
CA GLN A 339 55.17 -25.94 5.22
C GLN A 339 54.66 -27.14 6.02
N ALA A 340 55.64 -27.94 6.45
CA ALA A 340 55.49 -29.23 7.09
C ALA A 340 54.60 -29.19 8.33
N VAL A 341 53.80 -30.25 8.45
CA VAL A 341 52.95 -30.58 9.59
C VAL A 341 53.82 -30.71 10.84
N ALA A 342 53.69 -29.76 11.78
CA ALA A 342 54.22 -29.88 13.13
C ALA A 342 53.14 -30.45 14.06
N GLU A 343 53.57 -31.39 14.90
CA GLU A 343 52.77 -32.21 15.81
C GLU A 343 51.90 -31.44 16.82
N PRO A 344 50.80 -32.06 17.30
CA PRO A 344 49.89 -31.41 18.23
C PRO A 344 50.46 -31.37 19.66
N ARG A 345 50.60 -30.16 20.22
CA ARG A 345 50.88 -29.97 21.65
C ARG A 345 49.60 -29.95 22.48
N ALA A 346 49.73 -30.56 23.65
CA ALA A 346 48.68 -30.87 24.61
C ALA A 346 47.94 -29.63 25.16
N TYR A 347 46.66 -29.87 25.42
CA TYR A 347 45.65 -28.98 25.97
C TYR A 347 45.96 -28.65 27.44
N GLY A 348 46.13 -27.36 27.75
CA GLY A 348 46.33 -26.83 29.10
C GLY A 348 45.09 -26.06 29.57
N ASP A 349 44.56 -26.52 30.71
CA ASP A 349 43.52 -25.96 31.56
C ASP A 349 43.86 -24.53 32.03
N GLU A 350 42.98 -23.55 31.82
CA GLU A 350 43.00 -22.33 32.62
C GLU A 350 41.60 -21.71 32.83
N ARG A 351 41.38 -21.36 34.09
CA ARG A 351 40.12 -21.04 34.74
C ARG A 351 39.84 -19.53 34.75
N ARG A 352 38.54 -19.21 34.84
CA ARG A 352 37.92 -18.09 35.59
C ARG A 352 38.38 -16.66 35.27
N ARG A 353 37.43 -15.83 34.80
CA ARG A 353 37.13 -14.48 35.32
C ARG A 353 35.69 -14.09 34.95
N GLY A 354 34.99 -13.48 35.92
CA GLY A 354 33.55 -13.23 35.92
C GLY A 354 33.11 -11.97 35.15
N PRO A 355 31.79 -11.66 35.19
CA PRO A 355 31.17 -10.62 34.38
C PRO A 355 31.22 -9.24 35.06
N GLU A 356 31.58 -8.21 34.30
CA GLU A 356 31.33 -6.80 34.66
C GLU A 356 30.05 -6.31 33.98
N GLU A 357 29.13 -5.78 34.79
CA GLU A 357 27.88 -5.13 34.36
C GLU A 357 28.13 -3.72 33.80
N PRO A 358 27.48 -3.32 32.69
CA PRO A 358 27.49 -1.93 32.25
C PRO A 358 26.43 -1.09 32.99
N ARG A 359 26.89 0.03 33.58
CA ARG A 359 26.08 1.07 34.21
C ARG A 359 25.23 1.82 33.17
N MET A 360 23.93 1.91 33.45
CA MET A 360 22.96 2.75 32.73
C MET A 360 23.21 4.24 33.00
N CYS A 361 23.38 5.03 31.94
CA CYS A 361 23.48 6.48 32.00
C CYS A 361 22.08 7.09 31.81
N GLY A 362 21.61 7.84 32.80
CA GLY A 362 20.35 8.58 32.75
C GLY A 362 20.53 9.92 32.03
N CYS A 363 19.67 10.19 31.05
CA CYS A 363 19.50 11.51 30.48
C CYS A 363 18.06 11.98 30.73
N GLU A 364 17.90 12.88 31.70
CA GLU A 364 16.69 13.67 31.91
C GLU A 364 16.66 14.82 30.90
N ALA A 365 15.69 14.81 29.98
CA ALA A 365 15.41 15.94 29.10
C ALA A 365 14.21 16.73 29.65
N ARG A 366 14.49 17.94 30.15
CA ARG A 366 13.50 18.97 30.52
C ARG A 366 12.68 19.37 29.29
N LYS A 367 11.36 19.25 29.37
CA LYS A 367 10.40 19.86 28.43
C LYS A 367 9.92 21.19 28.98
N THR A 368 10.28 22.29 28.33
CA THR A 368 9.58 23.58 28.45
C THR A 368 8.59 23.67 27.29
N GLY A 369 7.30 23.62 27.60
CA GLY A 369 6.22 23.79 26.64
C GLY A 369 5.75 25.24 26.59
N GLU A 370 5.97 25.90 25.47
CA GLU A 370 5.24 27.12 25.10
C GLU A 370 4.00 26.74 24.30
N ARG A 371 2.85 27.27 24.75
CA ARG A 371 1.57 27.17 24.06
C ARG A 371 1.43 28.37 23.14
N SER A 372 1.23 28.13 21.84
CA SER A 372 0.62 29.13 20.95
C SER A 372 -0.66 28.55 20.39
N ALA A 373 -1.77 29.17 20.79
CA ALA A 373 -3.07 29.04 20.14
C ALA A 373 -3.02 29.81 18.81
N GLY A 374 -3.40 29.13 17.73
CA GLY A 374 -3.58 29.74 16.42
C GLY A 374 -4.91 29.27 15.85
N ASP A 375 -5.84 30.22 15.72
CA ASP A 375 -7.18 30.03 15.16
C ASP A 375 -7.12 29.54 13.71
N GLY A 376 -7.85 28.45 13.43
CA GLY A 376 -7.97 27.86 12.10
C GLY A 376 -9.03 28.59 11.26
N LEU A 377 -8.59 29.25 10.20
CA LEU A 377 -9.45 29.73 9.12
C LEU A 377 -9.75 28.59 8.14
N ARG A 378 -11.04 28.42 7.83
CA ARG A 378 -11.58 27.51 6.82
C ARG A 378 -11.10 27.93 5.42
N PHE A 379 -10.56 26.99 4.66
CA PHE A 379 -10.39 27.10 3.22
C PHE A 379 -11.34 26.12 2.53
N ASP A 380 -12.42 26.64 1.95
CA ASP A 380 -13.20 25.97 0.91
C ASP A 380 -12.93 26.67 -0.43
N GLU A 381 -12.90 25.84 -1.49
CA GLU A 381 -13.07 26.19 -2.90
C GLU A 381 -12.08 27.16 -3.59
N ILE A 382 -11.08 26.59 -4.29
CA ILE A 382 -10.67 27.12 -5.60
C ILE A 382 -10.73 25.98 -6.61
N ALA A 383 -11.83 25.94 -7.36
CA ALA A 383 -11.99 25.15 -8.55
C ALA A 383 -11.10 25.70 -9.68
N SER A 384 -10.29 24.82 -10.26
CA SER A 384 -9.53 25.07 -11.48
C SER A 384 -10.45 25.44 -12.64
N LYS A 385 -10.37 26.68 -13.14
CA LYS A 385 -10.81 27.04 -14.48
C LYS A 385 -9.60 26.99 -15.43
N PRO A 386 -9.71 26.37 -16.61
CA PRO A 386 -8.70 26.55 -17.66
C PRO A 386 -9.04 27.81 -18.46
N ASP A 387 -8.14 28.80 -18.45
CA ASP A 387 -8.20 29.95 -19.34
C ASP A 387 -7.85 29.52 -20.78
N LEU A 388 -8.86 29.61 -21.64
CA LEU A 388 -8.73 29.63 -23.08
C LEU A 388 -8.41 31.08 -23.50
N CYS A 389 -7.14 31.39 -23.76
CA CYS A 389 -6.77 32.56 -24.55
C CYS A 389 -6.80 32.17 -26.03
N ILE A 390 -7.79 32.67 -26.76
CA ILE A 390 -7.79 32.76 -28.23
C ILE A 390 -7.35 34.17 -28.60
N PRO A 391 -6.30 34.38 -29.42
CA PRO A 391 -5.91 35.70 -29.86
C PRO A 391 -6.69 36.14 -31.10
N GLY A 392 -7.15 37.39 -31.08
CA GLY A 392 -7.41 38.20 -32.27
C GLY A 392 -8.88 38.37 -32.66
N GLN A 393 -9.36 39.62 -32.56
CA GLN A 393 -9.87 40.37 -33.72
C GLN A 393 -10.21 41.83 -33.33
N ALA A 394 -9.63 42.74 -34.12
CA ALA A 394 -9.95 44.15 -34.38
C ALA A 394 -10.16 45.12 -33.21
#